data_AF-A0A833JD57-F1
#
_entry.id   AF-A0A833JD57-F1
#
_cell.length_a   1.000
_cell.length_b   1.000
_cell.length_c   1.000
_cell.angle_alpha   90.00
_cell.angle_beta   90.00
_cell.angle_gamma   90.00
#
_symmetry.space_group_name_H-M   'P 1'
#
loop_
_entity.id
_entity.type
_entity.pdbx_description
1 polymer ?
#
loop_
_entity_poly.entity_id
_entity_poly.type
_entity_poly.pdbx_seq_one_letter_code
_entity_poly.pdbx_strand_id
1 'polypeptide(L)'
;MRKIDIIIVSIFFTLTSCGPAKAELTIENKVNLPINWEDPNPALTNEINTFIQSKISTLEPCTKENASTDPNCALVQIYPGEATVKESSLGYRVMIIDDYSMKTAAYTRYSERVLKNIFENEKTGMLDGAPLKLEMPQAAKEILLDTFKNPAYEKIPSELLRPSSKIFQEKFNEMVNTINVIGHSTMIFNYIANNSPNSQFVLIHSGVNKFGEIFCDKNLTEDEKINEISSLFKSQSDQITKLINDYKIDFISYSRGYSNDTLKEIAGKRECKNTSDSLISKTNKIYFNLFLQPLTTQTQAILVQANSASNYKINSIYDENYFSDCQKLKNRVRVGPVNDFNLSIPFQGSKNINILSPSERNARLCSDIYINFAVKDYFPYTQVRKGAIQVSQLNLGTLPIMYEAIVSSYATPVAVSYLMHLKMQLQKESPNIEITNKMLLDKLYSGRNFIFDPSLHKQLPIYELGLLK
;
A
#
# COMPACT_ATOMS: atom_id res chain seq x y z
N MET A 1 36.87 36.33 43.78
CA MET A 1 37.15 35.21 42.84
C MET A 1 36.00 34.22 42.88
N ARG A 2 35.08 34.31 41.92
CA ARG A 2 34.05 33.32 41.62
C ARG A 2 34.06 33.16 40.10
N LYS A 3 34.40 31.97 39.60
CA LYS A 3 34.29 31.63 38.18
C LYS A 3 32.83 31.27 37.92
N ILE A 4 32.20 31.99 36.99
CA ILE A 4 30.90 31.65 36.43
C ILE A 4 31.22 30.91 35.15
N ASP A 5 30.95 29.61 35.12
CA ASP A 5 31.01 28.82 33.91
C ASP A 5 29.75 29.09 33.08
N ILE A 6 29.94 29.70 31.91
CA ILE A 6 28.89 29.93 30.92
C ILE A 6 28.70 28.61 30.16
N ILE A 7 27.60 27.92 30.46
CA ILE A 7 27.10 26.80 29.66
C ILE A 7 26.47 27.38 28.39
N ILE A 8 27.10 27.15 27.24
CA ILE A 8 26.49 27.40 25.93
C ILE A 8 25.45 26.30 25.69
N VAL A 9 24.18 26.62 25.96
CA VAL A 9 23.04 25.80 25.54
C VAL A 9 22.74 26.17 24.09
N SER A 10 23.17 25.34 23.14
CA SER A 10 22.69 25.41 21.76
C SER A 10 21.26 24.87 21.69
N ILE A 11 20.30 25.76 21.94
CA ILE A 11 18.88 25.51 21.68
C ILE A 11 18.65 25.71 20.18
N PHE A 12 18.46 24.62 19.42
CA PHE A 12 17.84 24.68 18.10
C PHE A 12 16.33 24.97 18.29
N PHE A 13 16.00 26.25 18.45
CA PHE A 13 14.66 26.74 18.20
C PHE A 13 14.45 26.80 16.69
N THR A 14 13.72 25.84 16.12
CA THR A 14 13.04 26.07 14.84
C THR A 14 11.88 27.02 15.09
N LEU A 15 12.18 28.32 15.08
CA LEU A 15 11.19 29.38 14.94
C LEU A 15 10.54 29.23 13.56
N THR A 16 9.33 28.68 13.52
CA THR A 16 8.43 28.83 12.37
C THR A 16 7.99 30.29 12.32
N SER A 17 8.71 31.08 11.51
CA SER A 17 8.27 32.41 11.10
C SER A 17 6.97 32.28 10.31
N CYS A 18 5.90 32.90 10.83
CA CYS A 18 4.68 33.19 10.08
C CYS A 18 5.00 34.20 8.97
N GLY A 19 5.44 33.68 7.81
CA GLY A 19 5.32 34.41 6.56
C GLY A 19 3.86 34.38 6.08
N PRO A 20 3.36 35.42 5.38
CA PRO A 20 2.03 35.39 4.80
C PRO A 20 1.88 34.15 3.93
N ALA A 21 0.71 33.49 4.01
CA ALA A 21 0.36 32.34 3.20
C ALA A 21 0.68 32.67 1.74
N LYS A 22 1.76 32.08 1.21
CA LYS A 22 2.06 32.19 -0.21
C LYS A 22 0.89 31.54 -0.93
N ALA A 23 0.33 32.31 -1.86
CA ALA A 23 -0.82 32.00 -2.69
C ALA A 23 -0.94 30.50 -2.97
N GLU A 24 -2.12 29.96 -2.68
CA GLU A 24 -2.55 28.63 -3.08
C GLU A 24 -2.09 28.39 -4.52
N LEU A 25 -1.17 27.44 -4.68
CA LEU A 25 -0.73 26.96 -5.99
C LEU A 25 -1.94 26.30 -6.63
N THR A 26 -2.62 27.04 -7.50
CA THR A 26 -3.52 26.52 -8.51
C THR A 26 -2.71 25.56 -9.38
N ILE A 27 -2.79 24.28 -9.03
CA ILE A 27 -2.30 23.17 -9.85
C ILE A 27 -3.12 23.15 -11.15
N GLU A 28 -2.75 23.95 -12.14
CA GLU A 28 -3.01 23.64 -13.54
C GLU A 28 -1.93 22.65 -13.98
N ASN A 29 -2.20 21.36 -13.76
CA ASN A 29 -1.31 20.27 -14.15
C ASN A 29 -1.12 20.27 -15.68
N LYS A 30 0.01 20.78 -16.18
CA LYS A 30 0.59 20.32 -17.45
C LYS A 30 1.49 19.10 -17.20
N VAL A 31 0.94 18.06 -16.59
CA VAL A 31 1.54 16.74 -16.71
C VAL A 31 1.15 16.24 -18.10
N ASN A 32 2.06 16.38 -19.07
CA ASN A 32 1.87 15.81 -20.40
C ASN A 32 1.94 14.28 -20.28
N LEU A 33 0.79 13.66 -20.02
CA LEU A 33 0.62 12.21 -20.05
C LEU A 33 0.44 11.79 -21.50
N PRO A 34 1.36 11.05 -22.12
CA PRO A 34 1.07 10.35 -23.37
C PRO A 34 0.10 9.19 -23.04
N ILE A 35 -1.21 9.48 -23.01
CA ILE A 35 -2.26 8.48 -22.87
C ILE A 35 -2.28 7.65 -24.16
N ASN A 36 -1.92 6.38 -24.05
CA ASN A 36 -1.78 5.45 -25.18
C ASN A 36 -2.83 4.33 -25.13
N TRP A 37 -3.99 4.61 -24.53
CA TRP A 37 -5.00 3.60 -24.27
C TRP A 37 -6.26 3.95 -25.05
N GLU A 38 -6.81 2.95 -25.71
CA GLU A 38 -8.09 3.01 -26.38
C GLU A 38 -9.12 2.49 -25.38
N ASP A 39 -10.16 3.27 -25.13
CA ASP A 39 -11.20 2.89 -24.18
C ASP A 39 -12.07 1.78 -24.81
N PRO A 40 -12.22 0.59 -24.17
CA PRO A 40 -13.11 -0.48 -24.65
C PRO A 40 -14.52 -0.02 -24.93
N ASN A 41 -14.98 0.94 -24.12
CA ASN A 41 -16.37 1.34 -24.04
C ASN A 41 -16.46 2.84 -23.70
N PRO A 42 -16.10 3.71 -24.65
CA PRO A 42 -16.06 5.16 -24.42
C PRO A 42 -17.42 5.73 -24.07
N ALA A 43 -18.52 5.10 -24.49
CA ALA A 43 -19.86 5.52 -24.12
C ALA A 43 -20.09 5.38 -22.60
N LEU A 44 -19.79 4.21 -22.05
CA LEU A 44 -19.96 3.91 -20.62
C LEU A 44 -19.01 4.76 -19.75
N THR A 45 -17.76 4.91 -20.19
CA THR A 45 -16.77 5.77 -19.51
C THR A 45 -17.18 7.23 -19.53
N ASN A 46 -17.71 7.73 -20.66
CA ASN A 46 -18.21 9.11 -20.75
C ASN A 46 -19.46 9.32 -19.89
N GLU A 47 -20.33 8.32 -19.78
CA GLU A 47 -21.51 8.37 -18.91
C GLU A 47 -21.10 8.54 -17.44
N ILE A 48 -20.23 7.65 -16.92
CA ILE A 48 -19.78 7.74 -15.52
C ILE A 48 -18.98 9.02 -15.26
N ASN A 49 -18.15 9.46 -16.21
CA ASN A 49 -17.41 10.71 -16.08
C ASN A 49 -18.34 11.92 -16.04
N THR A 50 -19.35 11.95 -16.91
CA THR A 50 -20.39 13.00 -16.91
C THR A 50 -21.16 13.01 -15.60
N PHE A 51 -21.55 11.84 -15.09
CA PHE A 51 -22.26 11.73 -13.81
C PHE A 51 -21.42 12.27 -12.65
N ILE A 52 -20.19 11.79 -12.48
CA ILE A 52 -19.27 12.23 -11.41
C ILE A 52 -19.01 13.74 -11.52
N GLN A 53 -18.71 14.24 -12.72
CA GLN A 53 -18.39 15.65 -12.93
C GLN A 53 -19.59 16.57 -12.71
N SER A 54 -20.76 16.21 -13.23
CA SER A 54 -21.99 16.99 -13.01
C SER A 54 -22.34 17.06 -11.53
N LYS A 55 -22.22 15.94 -10.79
CA LYS A 55 -22.50 15.92 -9.36
C LYS A 55 -21.49 16.73 -8.56
N ILE A 56 -20.18 16.58 -8.81
CA ILE A 56 -19.14 17.28 -8.03
C ILE A 56 -19.13 18.79 -8.33
N SER A 57 -19.28 19.18 -9.60
CA SER A 57 -19.11 20.58 -10.01
C SER A 57 -20.21 21.51 -9.51
N THR A 58 -21.42 21.00 -9.31
CA THR A 58 -22.58 21.79 -8.86
C THR A 58 -22.72 21.87 -7.34
N LEU A 59 -21.90 21.14 -6.58
CA LEU A 59 -21.99 21.15 -5.12
C LEU A 59 -21.26 22.36 -4.55
N GLU A 60 -21.85 23.02 -3.57
CA GLU A 60 -21.09 23.91 -2.69
C GLU A 60 -20.18 23.07 -1.78
N PRO A 61 -19.03 23.63 -1.32
CA PRO A 61 -18.20 22.93 -0.36
C PRO A 61 -18.98 22.56 0.92
N CYS A 62 -18.92 21.30 1.32
CA CYS A 62 -19.52 20.84 2.56
C CYS A 62 -18.64 21.22 3.75
N THR A 63 -19.27 21.88 4.70
CA THR A 63 -18.69 22.37 5.96
C THR A 63 -19.47 21.78 7.13
N LYS A 64 -18.94 21.88 8.35
CA LYS A 64 -19.68 21.45 9.55
C LYS A 64 -20.95 22.27 9.76
N GLU A 65 -20.95 23.53 9.34
CA GLU A 65 -22.08 24.45 9.49
C GLU A 65 -23.24 24.05 8.57
N ASN A 66 -22.96 23.78 7.29
CA ASN A 66 -23.99 23.43 6.32
C ASN A 66 -24.42 21.95 6.37
N ALA A 67 -23.69 21.08 7.08
CA ALA A 67 -24.09 19.67 7.27
C ALA A 67 -25.48 19.49 7.93
N SER A 68 -25.97 20.51 8.66
CA SER A 68 -27.29 20.48 9.29
C SER A 68 -28.42 21.05 8.43
N THR A 69 -28.10 21.78 7.36
CA THR A 69 -29.05 22.55 6.54
C THR A 69 -29.07 22.14 5.07
N ASP A 70 -27.96 21.64 4.52
CA ASP A 70 -27.87 21.09 3.17
C ASP A 70 -27.94 19.55 3.21
N PRO A 71 -28.98 18.94 2.63
CA PRO A 71 -29.10 17.48 2.54
C PRO A 71 -27.91 16.78 1.87
N ASN A 72 -27.19 17.44 0.95
CA ASN A 72 -25.99 16.88 0.30
C ASN A 72 -24.80 16.78 1.26
N CYS A 73 -24.74 17.68 2.25
CA CYS A 73 -23.68 17.75 3.24
C CYS A 73 -24.00 17.02 4.54
N ALA A 74 -25.26 16.60 4.72
CA ALA A 74 -25.67 15.75 5.83
C ALA A 74 -24.80 14.48 5.91
N LEU A 75 -24.28 14.20 7.11
CA LEU A 75 -23.44 13.05 7.35
C LEU A 75 -24.26 11.77 7.40
N VAL A 76 -23.81 10.77 6.66
CA VAL A 76 -24.39 9.43 6.64
C VAL A 76 -23.36 8.38 7.02
N GLN A 77 -23.82 7.35 7.70
CA GLN A 77 -22.99 6.24 8.16
C GLN A 77 -22.91 5.16 7.08
N ILE A 78 -21.68 4.77 6.75
CA ILE A 78 -21.38 3.65 5.86
C ILE A 78 -20.73 2.55 6.69
N TYR A 79 -21.27 1.35 6.57
CA TYR A 79 -20.81 0.16 7.27
C TYR A 79 -19.94 -0.70 6.33
N PRO A 80 -19.03 -1.52 6.87
CA PRO A 80 -18.29 -2.48 6.06
C PRO A 80 -19.27 -3.41 5.34
N GLY A 81 -19.01 -3.65 4.04
CA GLY A 81 -19.61 -4.78 3.33
C GLY A 81 -19.00 -6.10 3.79
N GLU A 82 -19.74 -7.20 3.58
CA GLU A 82 -19.24 -8.57 3.72
C GLU A 82 -19.59 -9.33 2.44
N ALA A 83 -18.64 -9.34 1.50
CA ALA A 83 -18.84 -9.96 0.21
C ALA A 83 -18.98 -11.48 0.37
N THR A 84 -19.89 -12.06 -0.40
CA THR A 84 -19.97 -13.52 -0.52
C THR A 84 -18.78 -14.04 -1.31
N VAL A 85 -18.33 -15.25 -0.96
CA VAL A 85 -17.23 -15.92 -1.63
C VAL A 85 -17.61 -16.21 -3.09
N LYS A 86 -16.78 -15.74 -4.03
CA LYS A 86 -16.93 -16.00 -5.47
C LYS A 86 -15.96 -17.12 -5.88
N GLU A 87 -16.46 -18.14 -6.56
CA GLU A 87 -15.60 -19.24 -7.08
C GLU A 87 -14.56 -18.73 -8.08
N SER A 88 -14.92 -17.73 -8.89
CA SER A 88 -14.01 -17.10 -9.86
C SER A 88 -12.81 -16.38 -9.22
N SER A 89 -12.83 -16.15 -7.90
CA SER A 89 -11.71 -15.53 -7.18
C SER A 89 -10.75 -16.55 -6.58
N LEU A 90 -11.10 -17.84 -6.54
CA LEU A 90 -10.20 -18.89 -6.06
C LEU A 90 -8.90 -18.89 -6.88
N GLY A 91 -7.76 -18.96 -6.20
CA GLY A 91 -6.47 -18.83 -6.86
C GLY A 91 -5.97 -17.38 -6.98
N TYR A 92 -6.82 -16.39 -6.68
CA TYR A 92 -6.56 -14.97 -6.86
C TYR A 92 -7.00 -14.12 -5.65
N ARG A 93 -7.11 -14.69 -4.45
CA ARG A 93 -7.51 -13.91 -3.26
C ARG A 93 -6.31 -13.24 -2.62
N VAL A 94 -6.51 -12.00 -2.19
CA VAL A 94 -5.44 -11.16 -1.64
C VAL A 94 -5.76 -10.76 -0.22
N MET A 95 -4.83 -11.00 0.69
CA MET A 95 -4.82 -10.33 1.99
C MET A 95 -3.97 -9.07 1.90
N ILE A 96 -4.46 -7.95 2.44
CA ILE A 96 -3.67 -6.72 2.56
C ILE A 96 -3.53 -6.39 4.04
N ILE A 97 -2.29 -6.23 4.50
CA ILE A 97 -1.96 -5.88 5.88
C ILE A 97 -1.29 -4.51 5.88
N ASP A 98 -2.02 -3.48 6.30
CA ASP A 98 -1.54 -2.09 6.26
C ASP A 98 -2.36 -1.20 7.21
N ASP A 99 -2.21 0.13 7.15
CA ASP A 99 -2.92 1.08 8.00
C ASP A 99 -4.44 1.14 7.74
N TYR A 100 -5.16 1.96 8.51
CA TYR A 100 -6.63 2.06 8.46
C TYR A 100 -7.21 2.81 7.24
N SER A 101 -6.38 3.37 6.34
CA SER A 101 -6.87 4.27 5.28
C SER A 101 -7.59 3.55 4.12
N MET A 102 -7.37 2.25 3.94
CA MET A 102 -8.05 1.43 2.92
C MET A 102 -9.58 1.31 3.12
N LYS A 103 -10.09 1.65 4.31
CA LYS A 103 -11.53 1.57 4.64
C LYS A 103 -12.43 2.25 3.61
N THR A 104 -12.07 3.45 3.14
CA THR A 104 -12.98 4.20 2.27
C THR A 104 -13.30 3.44 1.00
N ALA A 105 -12.29 3.01 0.25
CA ALA A 105 -12.52 2.26 -0.97
C ALA A 105 -13.14 0.88 -0.70
N ALA A 106 -12.78 0.27 0.44
CA ALA A 106 -13.28 -1.04 0.84
C ALA A 106 -14.79 -1.02 1.16
N TYR A 107 -15.31 0.08 1.69
CA TYR A 107 -16.70 0.21 2.11
C TYR A 107 -17.58 0.83 1.03
N THR A 108 -16.95 1.46 0.04
CA THR A 108 -17.64 2.11 -1.07
C THR A 108 -17.54 1.24 -2.32
N ARG A 109 -16.70 1.64 -3.27
CA ARG A 109 -16.57 1.02 -4.60
C ARG A 109 -16.30 -0.48 -4.59
N TYR A 110 -15.51 -1.00 -3.64
CA TYR A 110 -15.09 -2.40 -3.63
C TYR A 110 -15.74 -3.25 -2.53
N SER A 111 -16.83 -2.76 -1.93
CA SER A 111 -17.56 -3.47 -0.86
C SER A 111 -17.95 -4.91 -1.23
N GLU A 112 -18.38 -5.13 -2.47
CA GLU A 112 -18.75 -6.46 -3.02
C GLU A 112 -17.55 -7.37 -3.36
N ARG A 113 -16.34 -6.95 -3.03
CA ARG A 113 -15.09 -7.68 -3.22
C ARG A 113 -14.32 -7.90 -1.92
N VAL A 114 -14.72 -7.28 -0.82
CA VAL A 114 -14.08 -7.45 0.48
C VAL A 114 -14.82 -8.52 1.29
N LEU A 115 -14.18 -9.68 1.43
CA LEU A 115 -14.69 -10.81 2.22
C LEU A 115 -14.69 -10.49 3.71
N LYS A 116 -13.65 -9.77 4.18
CA LYS A 116 -13.56 -9.37 5.59
C LYS A 116 -12.72 -8.12 5.80
N ASN A 117 -13.18 -7.28 6.73
CA ASN A 117 -12.40 -6.20 7.32
C ASN A 117 -12.07 -6.57 8.77
N ILE A 118 -10.79 -6.57 9.11
CA ILE A 118 -10.27 -7.04 10.39
C ILE A 118 -9.45 -5.91 10.98
N PHE A 119 -9.74 -5.53 12.22
CA PHE A 119 -9.11 -4.39 12.87
C PHE A 119 -8.22 -4.87 14.01
N GLU A 120 -7.05 -4.25 14.16
CA GLU A 120 -6.26 -4.41 15.37
C GLU A 120 -6.97 -3.72 16.54
N ASN A 121 -7.09 -4.43 17.65
CA ASN A 121 -7.55 -3.89 18.92
C ASN A 121 -6.41 -3.09 19.55
N GLU A 122 -6.56 -1.78 19.63
CA GLU A 122 -5.50 -0.88 20.10
C GLU A 122 -5.00 -1.20 21.52
N LYS A 123 -5.83 -1.80 22.37
CA LYS A 123 -5.46 -2.15 23.76
C LYS A 123 -4.66 -3.44 23.87
N THR A 124 -5.02 -4.45 23.06
CA THR A 124 -4.47 -5.81 23.16
C THR A 124 -3.48 -6.14 22.04
N GLY A 125 -3.49 -5.39 20.93
CA GLY A 125 -2.77 -5.69 19.70
C GLY A 125 -3.31 -6.90 18.92
N MET A 126 -4.41 -7.50 19.38
CA MET A 126 -5.03 -8.66 18.74
C MET A 126 -5.87 -8.24 17.54
N LEU A 127 -6.09 -9.15 16.59
CA LEU A 127 -6.87 -8.88 15.36
C LEU A 127 -8.37 -9.13 15.59
N ASP A 128 -8.89 -8.63 16.71
CA ASP A 128 -10.26 -8.77 17.18
C ASP A 128 -10.93 -7.40 17.44
N GLY A 129 -10.36 -6.33 16.89
CA GLY A 129 -10.86 -4.97 17.01
C GLY A 129 -12.26 -4.83 16.41
N ALA A 130 -13.06 -3.95 17.03
CA ALA A 130 -14.40 -3.67 16.56
C ALA A 130 -14.37 -3.03 15.15
N PRO A 131 -15.28 -3.42 14.24
CA PRO A 131 -15.39 -2.78 12.94
C PRO A 131 -15.65 -1.29 13.08
N LEU A 132 -14.84 -0.47 12.40
CA LEU A 132 -15.05 0.97 12.33
C LEU A 132 -16.08 1.28 11.25
N LYS A 133 -17.02 2.18 11.53
CA LYS A 133 -17.91 2.79 10.52
C LYS A 133 -17.20 3.98 9.84
N LEU A 134 -17.67 4.35 8.65
CA LEU A 134 -17.31 5.63 8.01
C LEU A 134 -18.48 6.60 8.16
N GLU A 135 -18.16 7.87 8.34
CA GLU A 135 -19.13 8.97 8.29
C GLU A 135 -18.71 9.89 7.16
N MET A 136 -19.58 10.06 6.16
CA MET A 136 -19.29 10.92 5.00
C MET A 136 -20.53 11.72 4.59
N PRO A 137 -20.36 12.87 3.92
CA PRO A 137 -21.48 13.61 3.33
C PRO A 137 -22.31 12.73 2.38
N GLN A 138 -23.62 12.94 2.35
CA GLN A 138 -24.54 12.21 1.47
C GLN A 138 -24.12 12.30 -0.01
N ALA A 139 -23.71 13.47 -0.48
CA ALA A 139 -23.22 13.61 -1.85
C ALA A 139 -21.92 12.83 -2.11
N ALA A 140 -21.02 12.76 -1.13
CA ALA A 140 -19.81 11.94 -1.21
C ALA A 140 -20.15 10.44 -1.29
N LYS A 141 -21.13 9.98 -0.51
CA LYS A 141 -21.67 8.61 -0.61
C LYS A 141 -22.24 8.35 -2.00
N GLU A 142 -23.00 9.28 -2.56
CA GLU A 142 -23.58 9.11 -3.90
C GLU A 142 -22.49 8.93 -4.95
N ILE A 143 -21.44 9.75 -4.89
CA ILE A 143 -20.31 9.69 -5.82
C ILE A 143 -19.50 8.39 -5.63
N LEU A 144 -19.08 8.07 -4.41
CA LEU A 144 -18.11 7.00 -4.15
C LEU A 144 -18.75 5.61 -4.02
N LEU A 145 -20.00 5.52 -3.59
CA LEU A 145 -20.71 4.26 -3.36
C LEU A 145 -21.87 4.07 -4.35
N ASP A 146 -22.83 5.00 -4.39
CA ASP A 146 -24.06 4.76 -5.15
C ASP A 146 -23.82 4.69 -6.67
N THR A 147 -22.88 5.49 -7.21
CA THR A 147 -22.42 5.39 -8.60
C THR A 147 -22.03 3.95 -8.94
N PHE A 148 -21.22 3.31 -8.08
CA PHE A 148 -20.63 2.01 -8.37
C PHE A 148 -21.53 0.83 -8.03
N LYS A 149 -22.77 1.05 -7.58
CA LYS A 149 -23.78 -0.01 -7.47
C LYS A 149 -24.19 -0.58 -8.82
N ASN A 150 -23.98 0.16 -9.92
CA ASN A 150 -24.11 -0.41 -11.25
C ASN A 150 -22.96 -1.41 -11.49
N PRO A 151 -23.24 -2.71 -11.70
CA PRO A 151 -22.20 -3.72 -11.90
C PRO A 151 -21.30 -3.47 -13.12
N ALA A 152 -21.78 -2.67 -14.09
CA ALA A 152 -20.97 -2.25 -15.23
C ALA A 152 -19.88 -1.23 -14.83
N TYR A 153 -20.14 -0.38 -13.83
CA TYR A 153 -19.22 0.69 -13.40
C TYR A 153 -18.16 0.21 -12.44
N GLU A 154 -18.47 -0.77 -11.57
CA GLU A 154 -17.52 -1.34 -10.62
C GLU A 154 -16.22 -1.82 -11.32
N LYS A 155 -16.40 -2.41 -12.51
CA LYS A 155 -15.33 -3.02 -13.32
C LYS A 155 -14.52 -2.02 -14.15
N ILE A 156 -14.99 -0.77 -14.33
CA ILE A 156 -14.29 0.24 -15.12
C ILE A 156 -13.01 0.65 -14.40
N PRO A 157 -11.82 0.39 -14.92
CA PRO A 157 -10.58 0.79 -14.28
C PRO A 157 -10.53 2.28 -13.95
N SER A 158 -10.01 2.65 -12.78
CA SER A 158 -9.86 4.06 -12.41
C SER A 158 -9.01 4.85 -13.40
N GLU A 159 -8.13 4.20 -14.17
CA GLU A 159 -7.33 4.83 -15.22
C GLU A 159 -8.16 5.39 -16.39
N LEU A 160 -9.38 4.86 -16.62
CA LEU A 160 -10.31 5.38 -17.64
C LEU A 160 -11.17 6.54 -17.11
N LEU A 161 -11.18 6.77 -15.80
CA LEU A 161 -11.96 7.83 -15.19
C LEU A 161 -11.19 9.15 -15.23
N ARG A 162 -11.90 10.25 -15.47
CA ARG A 162 -11.33 11.59 -15.43
C ARG A 162 -10.88 11.91 -14.00
N PRO A 163 -9.62 12.33 -13.79
CA PRO A 163 -9.12 12.72 -12.47
C PRO A 163 -10.00 13.82 -11.85
N SER A 164 -10.70 13.46 -10.78
CA SER A 164 -11.65 14.33 -10.06
C SER A 164 -11.35 14.42 -8.56
N SER A 165 -10.29 13.75 -8.09
CA SER A 165 -9.92 13.68 -6.67
C SER A 165 -9.65 15.06 -6.05
N LYS A 166 -9.01 15.98 -6.79
CA LYS A 166 -8.74 17.34 -6.30
C LYS A 166 -10.04 18.11 -6.05
N ILE A 167 -10.94 18.14 -7.04
CA ILE A 167 -12.22 18.84 -6.89
C ILE A 167 -13.06 18.18 -5.80
N PHE A 168 -13.06 16.84 -5.73
CA PHE A 168 -13.69 16.11 -4.64
C PHE A 168 -13.14 16.55 -3.27
N GLN A 169 -11.81 16.63 -3.12
CA GLN A 169 -11.19 17.11 -1.90
C GLN A 169 -11.61 18.55 -1.59
N GLU A 170 -11.56 19.47 -2.57
CA GLU A 170 -12.03 20.85 -2.38
C GLU A 170 -13.48 20.93 -1.88
N LYS A 171 -14.37 20.09 -2.40
CA LYS A 171 -15.79 20.07 -1.99
C LYS A 171 -16.01 19.44 -0.62
N PHE A 172 -15.14 18.55 -0.16
CA PHE A 172 -15.39 17.78 1.07
C PHE A 172 -14.29 17.94 2.13
N ASN A 173 -13.27 18.78 1.93
CA ASN A 173 -12.03 18.81 2.72
C ASN A 173 -12.25 18.89 4.24
N GLU A 174 -13.17 19.76 4.68
CA GLU A 174 -13.47 19.95 6.10
C GLU A 174 -14.05 18.67 6.76
N MET A 175 -14.76 17.89 5.95
CA MET A 175 -15.38 16.61 6.34
C MET A 175 -14.47 15.41 6.02
N VAL A 176 -13.47 15.55 5.15
CA VAL A 176 -12.51 14.50 4.73
C VAL A 176 -11.60 14.07 5.88
N ASN A 177 -11.28 14.98 6.82
CA ASN A 177 -10.54 14.64 8.05
C ASN A 177 -11.28 13.63 8.94
N THR A 178 -12.62 13.65 8.94
CA THR A 178 -13.43 12.62 9.62
C THR A 178 -13.51 11.29 8.84
N ILE A 179 -13.24 11.32 7.54
CA ILE A 179 -13.39 10.16 6.64
C ILE A 179 -12.12 9.27 6.61
N ASN A 180 -10.96 9.72 7.12
CA ASN A 180 -9.66 8.98 7.06
C ASN A 180 -9.39 8.36 5.67
N VAL A 181 -9.60 9.19 4.64
CA VAL A 181 -9.78 8.79 3.22
C VAL A 181 -8.47 8.60 2.50
N ILE A 182 -7.43 9.30 2.94
CA ILE A 182 -6.18 9.45 2.23
C ILE A 182 -5.08 8.98 3.16
N GLY A 183 -4.54 7.82 2.86
CA GLY A 183 -3.34 7.32 3.50
C GLY A 183 -2.60 6.37 2.59
N HIS A 184 -1.54 5.79 3.14
CA HIS A 184 -0.67 4.90 2.42
C HIS A 184 -1.44 3.69 1.90
N SER A 185 -2.20 3.00 2.78
CA SER A 185 -2.92 1.78 2.39
C SER A 185 -4.06 2.01 1.39
N THR A 186 -4.64 3.21 1.33
CA THR A 186 -5.63 3.56 0.30
C THR A 186 -5.08 3.32 -1.11
N MET A 187 -3.86 3.78 -1.38
CA MET A 187 -3.24 3.63 -2.70
C MET A 187 -2.87 2.17 -2.98
N ILE A 188 -2.37 1.44 -1.97
CA ILE A 188 -2.04 0.02 -2.07
C ILE A 188 -3.27 -0.80 -2.46
N PHE A 189 -4.36 -0.64 -1.70
CA PHE A 189 -5.60 -1.37 -1.94
C PHE A 189 -6.21 -1.02 -3.29
N ASN A 190 -6.35 0.27 -3.59
CA ASN A 190 -6.89 0.72 -4.87
C ASN A 190 -6.08 0.20 -6.06
N TYR A 191 -4.74 0.20 -5.97
CA TYR A 191 -3.92 -0.31 -7.06
C TYR A 191 -4.22 -1.77 -7.36
N ILE A 192 -4.21 -2.64 -6.34
CA ILE A 192 -4.48 -4.07 -6.52
C ILE A 192 -5.92 -4.28 -6.99
N ALA A 193 -6.90 -3.59 -6.40
CA ALA A 193 -8.31 -3.72 -6.76
C ALA A 193 -8.59 -3.31 -8.21
N ASN A 194 -7.99 -2.22 -8.69
CA ASN A 194 -8.10 -1.81 -10.10
C ASN A 194 -7.40 -2.80 -11.02
N ASN A 195 -6.16 -3.21 -10.70
CA ASN A 195 -5.34 -4.02 -11.59
C ASN A 195 -5.67 -5.52 -11.57
N SER A 196 -6.45 -5.98 -10.60
CA SER A 196 -6.84 -7.38 -10.42
C SER A 196 -8.36 -7.50 -10.22
N PRO A 197 -9.18 -7.25 -11.26
CA PRO A 197 -10.63 -7.03 -11.14
C PRO A 197 -11.44 -8.24 -10.63
N ASN A 198 -10.93 -9.47 -10.81
CA ASN A 198 -11.61 -10.70 -10.36
C ASN A 198 -11.24 -11.09 -8.91
N SER A 199 -10.28 -10.40 -8.31
CA SER A 199 -9.78 -10.73 -6.97
C SER A 199 -10.76 -10.28 -5.88
N GLN A 200 -10.82 -11.08 -4.81
CA GLN A 200 -11.48 -10.73 -3.57
C GLN A 200 -10.46 -10.57 -2.44
N PHE A 201 -10.84 -9.81 -1.41
CA PHE A 201 -9.90 -9.27 -0.43
C PHE A 201 -10.26 -9.62 1.01
N VAL A 202 -9.22 -9.88 1.80
CA VAL A 202 -9.27 -9.80 3.27
C VAL A 202 -8.37 -8.65 3.68
N LEU A 203 -8.92 -7.67 4.39
CA LEU A 203 -8.22 -6.45 4.77
C LEU A 203 -7.92 -6.47 6.27
N ILE A 204 -6.64 -6.43 6.63
CA ILE A 204 -6.18 -6.31 8.01
C ILE A 204 -5.68 -4.88 8.21
N HIS A 205 -6.46 -4.12 8.98
CA HIS A 205 -6.17 -2.75 9.36
C HIS A 205 -5.36 -2.79 10.67
N SER A 206 -4.04 -2.63 10.54
CA SER A 206 -3.07 -2.78 11.64
C SER A 206 -2.26 -1.51 11.85
N GLY A 207 -2.07 -1.12 13.10
CA GLY A 207 -1.19 -0.06 13.54
C GLY A 207 0.13 -0.61 14.08
N VAL A 208 0.85 0.25 14.80
CA VAL A 208 2.01 -0.14 15.62
C VAL A 208 1.77 0.22 17.08
N ASN A 209 0.51 0.46 17.47
CA ASN A 209 0.15 1.07 18.74
C ASN A 209 0.58 0.17 19.90
N LYS A 210 0.07 -1.07 19.96
CA LYS A 210 0.38 -1.97 21.07
C LYS A 210 1.84 -2.42 21.10
N PHE A 211 2.41 -2.75 19.93
CA PHE A 211 3.83 -3.08 19.82
C PHE A 211 4.71 -1.92 20.32
N GLY A 212 4.42 -0.69 19.88
CA GLY A 212 5.12 0.51 20.29
C GLY A 212 5.02 0.77 21.79
N GLU A 213 3.83 0.58 22.39
CA GLU A 213 3.63 0.66 23.84
C GLU A 213 4.57 -0.29 24.59
N ILE A 214 4.57 -1.59 24.25
CA ILE A 214 5.40 -2.60 24.91
C ILE A 214 6.89 -2.30 24.71
N PHE A 215 7.28 -2.01 23.46
CA PHE A 215 8.66 -1.74 23.09
C PHE A 215 9.22 -0.53 23.86
N CYS A 216 8.40 0.50 24.07
CA CYS A 216 8.79 1.75 24.70
C CYS A 216 8.44 1.86 26.20
N ASP A 217 7.81 0.83 26.79
CA ASP A 217 7.45 0.85 28.22
C ASP A 217 8.69 0.94 29.11
N LYS A 218 8.70 1.87 30.06
CA LYS A 218 9.83 2.04 31.00
C LYS A 218 9.69 1.20 32.26
N ASN A 219 8.51 0.64 32.50
CA ASN A 219 8.20 -0.18 33.66
C ASN A 219 8.53 -1.66 33.41
N LEU A 220 8.72 -2.06 32.15
CA LEU A 220 9.10 -3.41 31.77
C LEU A 220 10.63 -3.53 31.62
N THR A 221 11.19 -4.61 32.16
CA THR A 221 12.55 -5.05 31.87
C THR A 221 12.68 -5.50 30.41
N GLU A 222 13.90 -5.59 29.89
CA GLU A 222 14.11 -6.08 28.52
C GLU A 222 13.54 -7.48 28.29
N ASP A 223 13.69 -8.39 29.26
CA ASP A 223 13.19 -9.76 29.13
C ASP A 223 11.66 -9.80 29.15
N GLU A 224 10.99 -8.97 29.96
CA GLU A 224 9.53 -8.83 29.95
C GLU A 224 9.04 -8.29 28.59
N LYS A 225 9.68 -7.24 28.06
CA LYS A 225 9.35 -6.71 26.73
C LYS A 225 9.49 -7.78 25.66
N ILE A 226 10.57 -8.55 25.70
CA ILE A 226 10.82 -9.63 24.74
C ILE A 226 9.73 -10.70 24.82
N ASN A 227 9.30 -11.08 26.02
CA ASN A 227 8.24 -12.07 26.22
C ASN A 227 6.88 -11.55 25.71
N GLU A 228 6.54 -10.31 26.01
CA GLU A 228 5.28 -9.68 25.56
C GLU A 228 5.26 -9.49 24.03
N ILE A 229 6.34 -8.97 23.44
CA ILE A 229 6.47 -8.81 21.98
C ILE A 229 6.40 -10.18 21.29
N SER A 230 7.07 -11.20 21.85
CA SER A 230 7.03 -12.56 21.30
C SER A 230 5.61 -13.12 21.31
N SER A 231 4.89 -12.93 22.41
CA SER A 231 3.50 -13.39 22.55
C SER A 231 2.57 -12.65 21.59
N LEU A 232 2.73 -11.33 21.44
CA LEU A 232 1.97 -10.51 20.51
C LEU A 232 2.17 -10.97 19.06
N PHE A 233 3.41 -11.04 18.60
CA PHE A 233 3.73 -11.43 17.22
C PHE A 233 3.29 -12.86 16.90
N LYS A 234 3.48 -13.79 17.84
CA LYS A 234 2.98 -15.15 17.68
C LYS A 234 1.45 -15.15 17.53
N SER A 235 0.74 -14.45 18.41
CA SER A 235 -0.73 -14.44 18.41
C SER A 235 -1.31 -13.78 17.17
N GLN A 236 -0.68 -12.71 16.67
CA GLN A 236 -1.06 -12.08 15.40
C GLN A 236 -0.80 -13.03 14.23
N SER A 237 0.36 -13.69 14.19
CA SER A 237 0.70 -14.63 13.11
C SER A 237 -0.21 -15.86 13.09
N ASP A 238 -0.57 -16.41 14.25
CA ASP A 238 -1.52 -17.53 14.36
C ASP A 238 -2.91 -17.12 13.80
N GLN A 239 -3.40 -15.92 14.14
CA GLN A 239 -4.67 -15.39 13.62
C GLN A 239 -4.62 -15.17 12.11
N ILE A 240 -3.56 -14.55 11.60
CA ILE A 240 -3.37 -14.31 10.16
C ILE A 240 -3.29 -15.65 9.41
N THR A 241 -2.55 -16.62 9.92
CA THR A 241 -2.43 -17.97 9.35
C THR A 241 -3.79 -18.66 9.26
N LYS A 242 -4.61 -18.56 10.32
CA LYS A 242 -5.98 -19.07 10.31
C LYS A 242 -6.82 -18.39 9.21
N LEU A 243 -6.78 -17.07 9.14
CA LEU A 243 -7.53 -16.29 8.13
C LEU A 243 -7.11 -16.63 6.70
N ILE A 244 -5.81 -16.85 6.46
CA ILE A 244 -5.29 -17.29 5.15
C ILE A 244 -5.95 -18.60 4.75
N ASN A 245 -6.04 -19.56 5.67
CA ASN A 245 -6.63 -20.87 5.40
C ASN A 245 -8.16 -20.79 5.24
N ASP A 246 -8.85 -20.07 6.12
CA ASP A 246 -10.32 -19.93 6.12
C ASP A 246 -10.81 -19.27 4.82
N TYR A 247 -10.13 -18.23 4.36
CA TYR A 247 -10.51 -17.50 3.14
C TYR A 247 -9.79 -17.97 1.87
N LYS A 248 -8.89 -18.95 1.97
CA LYS A 248 -8.05 -19.47 0.87
C LYS A 248 -7.27 -18.33 0.18
N ILE A 249 -6.50 -17.58 0.96
CA ILE A 249 -5.69 -16.47 0.47
C ILE A 249 -4.48 -17.01 -0.32
N ASP A 250 -4.26 -16.45 -1.51
CA ASP A 250 -3.14 -16.81 -2.39
C ASP A 250 -1.95 -15.85 -2.26
N PHE A 251 -2.24 -14.56 -2.05
CA PHE A 251 -1.23 -13.51 -1.99
C PHE A 251 -1.45 -12.63 -0.76
N ILE A 252 -0.35 -12.24 -0.11
CA ILE A 252 -0.36 -11.26 0.97
C ILE A 252 0.42 -10.05 0.47
N SER A 253 -0.24 -8.89 0.40
CA SER A 253 0.43 -7.60 0.22
C SER A 253 0.82 -7.07 1.59
N TYR A 254 2.11 -6.96 1.85
CA TYR A 254 2.61 -6.47 3.13
C TYR A 254 3.67 -5.39 2.95
N SER A 255 3.23 -4.15 3.09
CA SER A 255 4.01 -2.96 2.76
C SER A 255 4.95 -2.50 3.90
N ARG A 256 5.24 -3.38 4.87
CA ARG A 256 6.01 -3.06 6.09
C ARG A 256 7.14 -4.07 6.35
N GLY A 257 8.05 -3.70 7.25
CA GLY A 257 9.17 -4.53 7.72
C GLY A 257 9.81 -3.93 8.97
N TYR A 258 10.59 -4.73 9.69
CA TYR A 258 11.40 -4.26 10.82
C TYR A 258 12.86 -4.61 10.57
N SER A 259 13.64 -3.64 10.10
CA SER A 259 15.09 -3.66 10.25
C SER A 259 15.48 -3.09 11.62
N ASN A 260 16.74 -3.28 12.02
CA ASN A 260 17.26 -2.58 13.19
C ASN A 260 17.19 -1.06 13.00
N ASP A 261 17.36 -0.56 11.77
CA ASP A 261 17.28 0.88 11.49
C ASP A 261 15.85 1.38 11.70
N THR A 262 14.83 0.65 11.25
CA THR A 262 13.42 0.97 11.53
C THR A 262 13.10 0.92 13.02
N LEU A 263 13.61 -0.08 13.74
CA LEU A 263 13.43 -0.19 15.19
C LEU A 263 14.17 0.92 15.96
N LYS A 264 15.34 1.35 15.48
CA LYS A 264 16.06 2.52 16.00
C LYS A 264 15.29 3.81 15.78
N GLU A 265 14.63 3.96 14.64
CA GLU A 265 13.76 5.11 14.36
C GLU A 265 12.58 5.15 15.37
N ILE A 266 11.97 4.00 15.64
CA ILE A 266 10.93 3.87 16.67
C ILE A 266 11.50 4.21 18.05
N ALA A 267 12.67 3.65 18.41
CA ALA A 267 13.37 3.91 19.67
C ALA A 267 13.81 5.38 19.84
N GLY A 268 14.02 6.10 18.73
CA GLY A 268 14.38 7.52 18.72
C GLY A 268 13.24 8.44 19.16
N LYS A 269 12.00 7.95 19.24
CA LYS A 269 10.87 8.71 19.78
C LYS A 269 11.07 8.98 21.28
N ARG A 270 10.64 10.16 21.75
CA ARG A 270 10.85 10.62 23.15
C ARG A 270 10.35 9.63 24.21
N GLU A 271 9.32 8.85 23.89
CA GLU A 271 8.71 7.85 24.76
C GLU A 271 9.64 6.65 24.99
N CYS A 272 10.48 6.31 24.02
CA CYS A 272 11.28 5.08 23.96
C CYS A 272 12.75 5.26 24.42
N LYS A 273 13.05 6.35 25.14
CA LYS A 273 14.42 6.69 25.59
C LYS A 273 15.11 5.49 26.25
N ASN A 274 16.36 5.25 25.88
CA ASN A 274 17.26 4.21 26.40
C ASN A 274 16.94 2.76 25.96
N THR A 275 16.22 2.56 24.86
CA THR A 275 16.12 1.23 24.22
C THR A 275 17.52 0.76 23.80
N SER A 276 17.94 -0.43 24.22
CA SER A 276 19.26 -0.97 23.88
C SER A 276 19.31 -1.57 22.47
N ASP A 277 20.51 -1.59 21.87
CA ASP A 277 20.75 -2.30 20.61
C ASP A 277 20.50 -3.82 20.71
N SER A 278 20.66 -4.38 21.92
CA SER A 278 20.32 -5.77 22.23
C SER A 278 18.83 -6.04 22.07
N LEU A 279 17.98 -5.21 22.70
CA LEU A 279 16.53 -5.31 22.57
C LEU A 279 16.07 -5.14 21.12
N ILE A 280 16.65 -4.17 20.39
CA ILE A 280 16.38 -3.95 18.96
C ILE A 280 16.69 -5.21 18.14
N SER A 281 17.89 -5.75 18.28
CA SER A 281 18.34 -6.92 17.50
C SER A 281 17.52 -8.18 17.83
N LYS A 282 17.20 -8.40 19.12
CA LYS A 282 16.32 -9.50 19.54
C LYS A 282 14.90 -9.33 18.99
N THR A 283 14.35 -8.11 19.00
CA THR A 283 13.02 -7.81 18.47
C THR A 283 12.93 -8.10 16.97
N ASN A 284 13.95 -7.72 16.19
CA ASN A 284 14.03 -8.04 14.75
C ASN A 284 14.03 -9.56 14.51
N LYS A 285 14.81 -10.32 15.30
CA LYS A 285 14.83 -11.79 15.23
C LYS A 285 13.48 -12.42 15.62
N ILE A 286 12.84 -11.91 16.67
CA ILE A 286 11.51 -12.37 17.13
C ILE A 286 10.45 -12.10 16.07
N TYR A 287 10.45 -10.92 15.46
CA TYR A 287 9.58 -10.59 14.35
C TYR A 287 9.76 -11.56 13.18
N PHE A 288 10.99 -11.87 12.80
CA PHE A 288 11.24 -12.86 11.74
C PHE A 288 10.70 -14.25 12.11
N ASN A 289 11.07 -14.77 13.28
CA ASN A 289 10.77 -16.14 13.69
C ASN A 289 9.30 -16.37 14.03
N LEU A 290 8.66 -15.42 14.71
CA LEU A 290 7.31 -15.59 15.26
C LEU A 290 6.22 -14.90 14.43
N PHE A 291 6.57 -13.89 13.62
CA PHE A 291 5.62 -13.23 12.73
C PHE A 291 5.78 -13.68 11.28
N LEU A 292 6.92 -13.39 10.63
CA LEU A 292 7.08 -13.58 9.19
C LEU A 292 7.20 -15.06 8.77
N GLN A 293 7.99 -15.84 9.49
CA GLN A 293 8.27 -17.23 9.10
C GLN A 293 6.98 -18.07 9.06
N PRO A 294 6.11 -18.08 10.09
CA PRO A 294 4.87 -18.86 10.07
C PRO A 294 3.96 -18.53 8.89
N LEU A 295 3.85 -17.25 8.50
CA LEU A 295 3.03 -16.83 7.35
C LEU A 295 3.47 -17.50 6.05
N THR A 296 4.74 -17.86 5.92
CA THR A 296 5.29 -18.46 4.70
C THR A 296 5.48 -19.98 4.77
N THR A 297 5.57 -20.55 5.98
CA THR A 297 5.83 -21.99 6.19
C THR A 297 4.58 -22.77 6.55
N GLN A 298 3.60 -22.14 7.20
CA GLN A 298 2.34 -22.77 7.62
C GLN A 298 1.18 -22.51 6.65
N THR A 299 1.43 -21.73 5.58
CA THR A 299 0.43 -21.42 4.56
C THR A 299 0.98 -21.64 3.16
N GLN A 300 0.06 -21.72 2.19
CA GLN A 300 0.38 -21.69 0.76
C GLN A 300 0.32 -20.27 0.17
N ALA A 301 0.11 -19.22 0.97
CA ALA A 301 0.09 -17.87 0.44
C ALA A 301 1.52 -17.39 0.11
N ILE A 302 1.65 -16.60 -0.95
CA ILE A 302 2.89 -15.88 -1.24
C ILE A 302 2.86 -14.54 -0.53
N LEU A 303 3.80 -14.34 0.40
CA LEU A 303 4.05 -13.06 1.05
C LEU A 303 4.84 -12.15 0.10
N VAL A 304 4.20 -11.11 -0.41
CA VAL A 304 4.86 -10.04 -1.16
C VAL A 304 5.13 -8.90 -0.19
N GLN A 305 6.40 -8.71 0.15
CA GLN A 305 6.82 -7.79 1.20
C GLN A 305 7.66 -6.66 0.62
N ALA A 306 7.46 -5.43 1.11
CA ALA A 306 8.36 -4.32 0.81
C ALA A 306 9.82 -4.68 1.19
N ASN A 307 10.77 -4.33 0.32
CA ASN A 307 12.19 -4.43 0.66
C ASN A 307 12.63 -3.27 1.60
N SER A 308 13.87 -3.32 2.04
CA SER A 308 14.53 -2.25 2.79
C SER A 308 15.68 -1.71 1.95
N ALA A 309 15.82 -0.40 1.89
CA ALA A 309 17.01 0.24 1.33
C ALA A 309 18.15 0.23 2.35
N SER A 310 19.41 0.25 1.91
CA SER A 310 20.56 0.29 2.83
C SER A 310 21.57 1.37 2.44
N ASN A 311 22.07 2.09 3.45
CA ASN A 311 23.16 3.06 3.29
C ASN A 311 24.55 2.39 3.20
N TYR A 312 24.66 1.09 3.48
CA TYR A 312 25.90 0.32 3.32
C TYR A 312 25.68 -0.98 2.54
N LYS A 313 26.72 -1.44 1.85
CA LYS A 313 26.66 -2.69 1.08
C LYS A 313 26.47 -3.88 2.00
N ILE A 314 25.31 -4.53 1.93
CA ILE A 314 25.03 -5.78 2.63
C ILE A 314 25.80 -6.89 1.91
N ASN A 315 26.65 -7.61 2.64
CA ASN A 315 27.50 -8.67 2.08
C ASN A 315 27.06 -10.09 2.51
N SER A 316 26.09 -10.19 3.42
CA SER A 316 25.62 -11.47 3.97
C SER A 316 24.10 -11.47 4.12
N ILE A 317 23.47 -12.63 3.90
CA ILE A 317 22.05 -12.83 4.21
C ILE A 317 21.78 -12.84 5.72
N TYR A 318 22.83 -12.99 6.55
CA TYR A 318 22.77 -12.99 8.01
C TYR A 318 23.15 -11.64 8.64
N ASP A 319 23.05 -10.55 7.88
CA ASP A 319 23.28 -9.21 8.40
C ASP A 319 22.33 -8.92 9.57
N GLU A 320 22.89 -8.54 10.72
CA GLU A 320 22.10 -8.36 11.95
C GLU A 320 21.15 -7.17 11.87
N ASN A 321 21.53 -6.10 11.15
CA ASN A 321 20.66 -4.93 11.01
C ASN A 321 19.48 -5.20 10.09
N TYR A 322 19.62 -6.17 9.18
CA TYR A 322 18.61 -6.53 8.21
C TYR A 322 18.20 -8.00 8.36
N PHE A 323 18.16 -8.52 9.60
CA PHE A 323 17.90 -9.94 9.84
C PHE A 323 16.56 -10.40 9.23
N SER A 324 15.43 -9.81 9.63
CA SER A 324 14.12 -10.19 9.08
C SER A 324 13.99 -9.97 7.57
N ASP A 325 14.78 -9.03 7.06
CA ASP A 325 14.80 -8.56 5.69
C ASP A 325 15.59 -9.48 4.75
N CYS A 326 16.76 -9.95 5.15
CA CYS A 326 17.69 -10.69 4.28
C CYS A 326 17.55 -12.22 4.37
N GLN A 327 16.96 -12.74 5.45
CA GLN A 327 16.76 -14.17 5.62
C GLN A 327 15.82 -14.74 4.54
N LYS A 328 16.13 -15.90 3.96
CA LYS A 328 15.30 -16.47 2.90
C LYS A 328 14.05 -17.15 3.49
N LEU A 329 12.89 -16.91 2.86
CA LEU A 329 11.63 -17.59 3.16
C LEU A 329 11.06 -18.17 1.86
N LYS A 330 10.54 -19.41 1.90
CA LYS A 330 10.16 -20.18 0.70
C LYS A 330 9.08 -19.50 -0.15
N ASN A 331 8.06 -18.97 0.49
CA ASN A 331 6.90 -18.34 -0.14
C ASN A 331 6.93 -16.81 0.09
N ARG A 332 8.11 -16.19 0.01
CA ARG A 332 8.27 -14.73 0.13
C ARG A 332 8.90 -14.15 -1.11
N VAL A 333 8.40 -13.00 -1.54
CA VAL A 333 9.01 -12.14 -2.56
C VAL A 333 9.21 -10.76 -1.95
N ARG A 334 10.46 -10.31 -1.79
CA ARG A 334 10.80 -8.96 -1.37
C ARG A 334 10.96 -8.04 -2.56
N VAL A 335 10.30 -6.88 -2.50
CA VAL A 335 10.11 -5.99 -3.65
C VAL A 335 10.66 -4.61 -3.36
N GLY A 336 11.60 -4.15 -4.19
CA GLY A 336 12.12 -2.79 -4.15
C GLY A 336 11.62 -1.90 -5.28
N PRO A 337 11.83 -0.59 -5.18
CA PRO A 337 11.58 0.32 -6.27
C PRO A 337 12.79 0.40 -7.20
N VAL A 338 12.54 0.66 -8.48
CA VAL A 338 13.52 1.23 -9.40
C VAL A 338 12.86 2.38 -10.13
N ASN A 339 13.68 3.27 -10.68
CA ASN A 339 13.17 4.41 -11.43
C ASN A 339 13.99 4.67 -12.69
N ASP A 340 13.67 3.89 -13.73
CA ASP A 340 14.22 4.03 -15.08
C ASP A 340 13.27 4.78 -16.00
N PHE A 341 13.66 6.01 -16.34
CA PHE A 341 12.95 6.83 -17.30
C PHE A 341 13.29 6.50 -18.77
N ASN A 342 14.37 5.74 -19.05
CA ASN A 342 14.91 5.57 -20.40
C ASN A 342 14.30 4.42 -21.22
N LEU A 343 13.17 3.83 -20.78
CA LEU A 343 12.53 2.66 -21.43
C LEU A 343 13.49 1.48 -21.62
N SER A 344 14.49 1.33 -20.75
CA SER A 344 15.58 0.36 -20.93
C SER A 344 15.27 -1.05 -20.42
N ILE A 345 14.13 -1.22 -19.73
CA ILE A 345 13.69 -2.50 -19.18
C ILE A 345 12.84 -3.22 -20.25
N PRO A 346 13.29 -4.37 -20.79
CA PRO A 346 12.55 -5.10 -21.81
C PRO A 346 11.38 -5.89 -21.19
N PHE A 347 10.51 -6.44 -22.05
CA PHE A 347 9.30 -7.20 -21.64
C PHE A 347 9.59 -8.30 -20.63
N GLN A 348 10.66 -9.07 -20.83
CA GLN A 348 11.07 -10.16 -19.95
C GLN A 348 11.72 -9.68 -18.62
N GLY A 349 11.97 -8.38 -18.47
CA GLY A 349 12.72 -7.80 -17.36
C GLY A 349 14.23 -7.70 -17.62
N SER A 350 14.93 -7.03 -16.70
CA SER A 350 16.35 -6.72 -16.79
C SER A 350 17.16 -7.29 -15.60
N LYS A 351 18.46 -7.43 -15.83
CA LYS A 351 19.49 -7.75 -14.81
C LYS A 351 20.44 -6.61 -14.55
N ASN A 352 20.25 -5.48 -15.23
CA ASN A 352 21.20 -4.38 -15.20
C ASN A 352 21.13 -3.67 -13.84
N ILE A 353 21.98 -4.10 -12.92
CA ILE A 353 22.06 -3.57 -11.56
C ILE A 353 22.35 -2.07 -11.53
N ASN A 354 22.94 -1.50 -12.59
CA ASN A 354 23.29 -0.08 -12.64
C ASN A 354 22.07 0.84 -12.72
N ILE A 355 20.89 0.30 -13.04
CA ILE A 355 19.62 1.04 -13.03
C ILE A 355 19.13 1.31 -11.59
N LEU A 356 19.51 0.45 -10.64
CA LEU A 356 19.14 0.64 -9.24
C LEU A 356 19.88 1.84 -8.63
N SER A 357 19.23 2.55 -7.71
CA SER A 357 19.89 3.58 -6.91
C SER A 357 21.00 2.97 -6.04
N PRO A 358 21.96 3.78 -5.53
CA PRO A 358 23.00 3.27 -4.64
C PRO A 358 22.47 2.50 -3.44
N SER A 359 21.39 2.98 -2.81
CA SER A 359 20.80 2.34 -1.63
C SER A 359 20.12 1.01 -1.95
N GLU A 360 19.48 0.91 -3.12
CA GLU A 360 18.87 -0.33 -3.60
C GLU A 360 19.93 -1.36 -4.05
N ARG A 361 21.03 -0.92 -4.65
CA ARG A 361 22.17 -1.78 -4.98
C ARG A 361 22.81 -2.37 -3.72
N ASN A 362 22.95 -1.55 -2.68
CA ASN A 362 23.48 -1.95 -1.39
C ASN A 362 22.64 -3.03 -0.71
N ALA A 363 21.31 -2.95 -0.85
CA ALA A 363 20.36 -3.91 -0.27
C ALA A 363 19.97 -5.07 -1.21
N ARG A 364 20.64 -5.21 -2.36
CA ARG A 364 20.28 -6.19 -3.41
C ARG A 364 20.23 -7.63 -2.92
N LEU A 365 21.09 -8.02 -1.98
CA LEU A 365 21.07 -9.39 -1.42
C LEU A 365 19.78 -9.72 -0.67
N CYS A 366 19.04 -8.71 -0.24
CA CYS A 366 17.85 -8.84 0.60
C CYS A 366 16.56 -8.53 -0.17
N SER A 367 16.66 -8.39 -1.49
CA SER A 367 15.53 -8.06 -2.37
C SER A 367 15.47 -9.09 -3.49
N ASP A 368 14.26 -9.53 -3.85
CA ASP A 368 14.08 -10.52 -4.90
C ASP A 368 13.88 -9.85 -6.25
N ILE A 369 13.02 -8.83 -6.30
CA ILE A 369 12.67 -8.11 -7.51
C ILE A 369 12.57 -6.59 -7.27
N TYR A 370 12.59 -5.83 -8.36
CA TYR A 370 12.39 -4.39 -8.38
C TYR A 370 11.36 -4.00 -9.42
N ILE A 371 10.49 -3.05 -9.06
CA ILE A 371 9.44 -2.53 -9.94
C ILE A 371 9.74 -1.11 -10.35
N ASN A 372 9.64 -0.85 -11.65
CA ASN A 372 9.87 0.47 -12.19
C ASN A 372 8.66 1.40 -12.04
N PHE A 373 8.92 2.63 -11.60
CA PHE A 373 7.91 3.69 -11.52
C PHE A 373 7.92 4.65 -12.70
N ALA A 374 9.07 4.81 -13.37
CA ALA A 374 9.21 5.60 -14.59
C ALA A 374 8.79 7.09 -14.45
N VAL A 375 9.15 7.71 -13.33
CA VAL A 375 8.86 9.11 -12.97
C VAL A 375 10.17 9.88 -12.85
N LYS A 376 10.21 11.15 -13.20
CA LYS A 376 11.41 11.99 -13.10
C LYS A 376 11.04 13.33 -12.50
N ASP A 377 11.97 13.92 -11.76
CA ASP A 377 11.89 15.26 -11.15
C ASP A 377 10.86 15.37 -10.01
N TYR A 378 11.19 16.25 -9.04
CA TYR A 378 10.33 16.55 -7.90
C TYR A 378 9.15 17.43 -8.31
N PHE A 379 8.08 17.42 -7.52
CA PHE A 379 6.95 18.33 -7.71
C PHE A 379 7.42 19.80 -7.67
N PRO A 380 6.90 20.73 -8.51
CA PRO A 380 5.81 20.59 -9.49
C PRO A 380 6.24 20.18 -10.90
N TYR A 381 7.51 19.82 -11.11
CA TYR A 381 8.07 19.54 -12.44
C TYR A 381 8.06 18.05 -12.79
N THR A 382 7.28 17.25 -12.07
CA THR A 382 7.22 15.80 -12.24
C THR A 382 6.91 15.42 -13.68
N GLN A 383 7.87 14.79 -14.33
CA GLN A 383 7.74 14.21 -15.66
C GLN A 383 7.47 12.72 -15.52
N VAL A 384 6.59 12.21 -16.36
CA VAL A 384 6.26 10.79 -16.37
C VAL A 384 6.29 10.30 -17.81
N ARG A 385 6.71 9.06 -18.02
CA ARG A 385 6.65 8.44 -19.34
C ARG A 385 5.49 7.45 -19.44
N LYS A 386 5.25 6.97 -20.66
CA LYS A 386 4.33 5.86 -20.91
C LYS A 386 4.68 4.68 -20.00
N GLY A 387 3.64 4.07 -19.41
CA GLY A 387 3.77 2.95 -18.48
C GLY A 387 4.10 3.35 -17.04
N ALA A 388 4.16 4.64 -16.70
CA ALA A 388 4.31 5.07 -15.32
C ALA A 388 3.16 4.54 -14.46
N ILE A 389 3.50 4.02 -13.28
CA ILE A 389 2.55 3.48 -12.31
C ILE A 389 1.54 4.56 -11.94
N GLN A 390 0.27 4.28 -12.21
CA GLN A 390 -0.86 5.14 -11.86
C GLN A 390 -1.49 4.65 -10.56
N VAL A 391 -1.78 5.56 -9.64
CA VAL A 391 -2.44 5.26 -8.37
C VAL A 391 -3.69 6.12 -8.22
N SER A 392 -4.64 5.63 -7.42
CA SER A 392 -5.82 6.40 -7.06
C SER A 392 -6.00 6.42 -5.56
N GLN A 393 -6.40 7.56 -5.02
CA GLN A 393 -6.82 7.70 -3.62
C GLN A 393 -8.31 7.42 -3.47
N LEU A 394 -9.16 7.88 -4.39
CA LEU A 394 -10.62 7.80 -4.25
C LEU A 394 -11.30 6.96 -5.35
N ASN A 395 -10.52 6.36 -6.26
CA ASN A 395 -11.01 5.73 -7.49
C ASN A 395 -11.83 6.69 -8.38
N LEU A 396 -11.54 7.99 -8.30
CA LEU A 396 -12.11 9.05 -9.13
C LEU A 396 -11.04 9.56 -10.12
N GLY A 397 -10.62 8.65 -11.00
CA GLY A 397 -9.44 8.81 -11.83
C GLY A 397 -8.15 8.40 -11.12
N THR A 398 -7.04 8.43 -11.84
CA THR A 398 -5.70 8.15 -11.33
C THR A 398 -4.74 9.30 -11.57
N LEU A 399 -3.66 9.32 -10.81
CA LEU A 399 -2.50 10.16 -11.04
C LEU A 399 -1.23 9.29 -10.96
N PRO A 400 -0.15 9.68 -11.65
CA PRO A 400 1.12 9.01 -11.45
C PRO A 400 1.60 9.17 -10.01
N ILE A 401 2.40 8.22 -9.54
CA ILE A 401 3.09 8.41 -8.27
C ILE A 401 4.00 9.65 -8.35
N MET A 402 4.10 10.41 -7.26
CA MET A 402 5.09 11.50 -7.17
C MET A 402 6.48 10.92 -6.95
N TYR A 403 7.52 11.65 -7.37
CA TYR A 403 8.91 11.18 -7.29
C TYR A 403 9.34 10.86 -5.85
N GLU A 404 8.89 11.65 -4.89
CA GLU A 404 9.12 11.53 -3.45
C GLU A 404 8.47 10.27 -2.86
N ALA A 405 7.46 9.74 -3.54
CA ALA A 405 6.73 8.54 -3.14
C ALA A 405 7.23 7.27 -3.85
N ILE A 406 8.37 7.32 -4.55
CA ILE A 406 9.00 6.12 -5.13
C ILE A 406 9.71 5.34 -4.01
N VAL A 407 8.95 4.47 -3.35
CA VAL A 407 9.42 3.62 -2.26
C VAL A 407 8.88 2.19 -2.40
N SER A 408 9.51 1.26 -1.70
CA SER A 408 9.25 -0.19 -1.75
C SER A 408 7.81 -0.58 -1.40
N SER A 409 7.20 0.19 -0.50
CA SER A 409 5.82 -0.03 -0.08
C SER A 409 4.84 0.12 -1.25
N TYR A 410 5.05 1.08 -2.16
CA TYR A 410 4.26 1.23 -3.39
C TYR A 410 4.63 0.24 -4.49
N ALA A 411 5.80 -0.40 -4.44
CA ALA A 411 6.18 -1.43 -5.40
C ALA A 411 5.46 -2.77 -5.12
N THR A 412 5.16 -3.03 -3.85
CA THR A 412 4.47 -4.22 -3.35
C THR A 412 3.14 -4.51 -4.06
N PRO A 413 2.17 -3.58 -4.18
CA PRO A 413 0.90 -3.84 -4.86
C PRO A 413 1.05 -4.12 -6.37
N VAL A 414 2.07 -3.53 -7.00
CA VAL A 414 2.40 -3.79 -8.41
C VAL A 414 2.92 -5.21 -8.58
N ALA A 415 3.82 -5.65 -7.69
CA ALA A 415 4.33 -7.01 -7.71
C ALA A 415 3.26 -8.07 -7.43
N VAL A 416 2.32 -7.82 -6.51
CA VAL A 416 1.16 -8.69 -6.29
C VAL A 416 0.36 -8.84 -7.58
N SER A 417 0.00 -7.72 -8.22
CA SER A 417 -0.77 -7.74 -9.47
C SER A 417 0.00 -8.44 -10.60
N TYR A 418 1.32 -8.24 -10.70
CA TYR A 418 2.17 -8.92 -11.67
C TYR A 418 2.24 -10.43 -11.44
N LEU A 419 2.38 -10.88 -10.19
CA LEU A 419 2.34 -12.30 -9.84
C LEU A 419 0.99 -12.94 -10.20
N MET A 420 -0.11 -12.23 -9.99
CA MET A 420 -1.44 -12.70 -10.42
C MET A 420 -1.51 -12.86 -11.95
N HIS A 421 -0.98 -11.91 -12.71
CA HIS A 421 -0.88 -12.02 -14.16
C HIS A 421 -0.06 -13.24 -14.58
N LEU A 422 1.12 -13.45 -13.99
CA LEU A 422 1.94 -14.63 -14.27
C LEU A 422 1.20 -15.94 -13.93
N LYS A 423 0.42 -15.97 -12.84
CA LYS A 423 -0.42 -17.12 -12.49
C LYS A 423 -1.52 -17.36 -13.53
N MET A 424 -2.16 -16.31 -14.04
CA MET A 424 -3.14 -16.41 -15.12
C MET A 424 -2.53 -16.97 -16.42
N GLN A 425 -1.34 -16.49 -16.79
CA GLN A 425 -0.60 -17.03 -17.93
C GLN A 425 -0.29 -18.51 -17.77
N LEU A 426 0.26 -18.91 -16.62
CA LEU A 426 0.56 -20.32 -16.33
C LEU A 426 -0.70 -21.19 -16.36
N GLN A 427 -1.83 -20.70 -15.83
CA GLN A 427 -3.10 -21.42 -15.89
C GLN A 427 -3.58 -21.60 -17.35
N LYS A 428 -3.38 -20.61 -18.22
CA LYS A 428 -3.69 -20.75 -19.66
C LYS A 428 -2.75 -21.71 -20.37
N GLU A 429 -1.46 -21.66 -20.04
CA GLU A 429 -0.44 -22.58 -20.55
C GLU A 429 -0.67 -24.03 -20.05
N SER A 430 -1.32 -24.21 -18.90
CA SER A 430 -1.57 -25.52 -18.27
C SER A 430 -2.96 -25.61 -17.61
N PRO A 431 -4.07 -25.66 -18.39
CA PRO A 431 -5.44 -25.50 -17.87
C PRO A 431 -5.88 -26.52 -16.83
N ASN A 432 -5.32 -27.74 -16.88
CA ASN A 432 -5.72 -28.86 -16.03
C ASN A 432 -4.76 -29.11 -14.86
N ILE A 433 -3.80 -28.21 -14.63
CA ILE A 433 -2.78 -28.34 -13.58
C ILE A 433 -2.99 -27.23 -12.56
N GLU A 434 -2.99 -27.59 -11.28
CA GLU A 434 -2.97 -26.60 -10.20
C GLU A 434 -1.62 -25.85 -10.20
N ILE A 435 -1.67 -24.52 -10.33
CA ILE A 435 -0.47 -23.70 -10.35
C ILE A 435 0.08 -23.54 -8.93
N THR A 436 1.14 -24.28 -8.63
CA THR A 436 1.84 -24.21 -7.35
C THR A 436 2.67 -22.92 -7.22
N ASN A 437 2.94 -22.48 -5.99
CA ASN A 437 3.84 -21.34 -5.73
C ASN A 437 5.22 -21.53 -6.35
N LYS A 438 5.75 -22.77 -6.35
CA LYS A 438 7.04 -23.06 -6.95
C LYS A 438 7.04 -22.75 -8.45
N MET A 439 6.01 -23.20 -9.17
CA MET A 439 5.87 -22.91 -10.61
C MET A 439 5.79 -21.41 -10.88
N LEU A 440 5.04 -20.68 -10.06
CA LEU A 440 4.89 -19.24 -10.17
C LEU A 440 6.21 -18.49 -9.88
N LEU A 441 6.93 -18.87 -8.83
CA LEU A 441 8.22 -18.26 -8.48
C LEU A 441 9.31 -18.63 -9.52
N ASP A 442 9.31 -19.86 -10.04
CA ASP A 442 10.20 -20.28 -11.13
C ASP A 442 9.94 -19.46 -12.41
N LYS A 443 8.67 -19.13 -12.72
CA LYS A 443 8.29 -18.22 -13.81
C LYS A 443 8.78 -16.79 -13.54
N LEU A 444 8.57 -16.26 -12.33
CA LEU A 444 9.05 -14.92 -11.93
C LEU A 444 10.56 -14.77 -12.10
N TYR A 445 11.33 -15.76 -11.64
CA TYR A 445 12.81 -15.74 -11.70
C TYR A 445 13.37 -16.30 -13.01
N SER A 446 12.51 -16.60 -13.97
CA SER A 446 12.93 -17.12 -15.27
C SER A 446 13.92 -16.16 -15.93
N GLY A 447 14.93 -16.74 -16.57
CA GLY A 447 16.00 -15.96 -17.19
C GLY A 447 16.88 -15.19 -16.20
N ARG A 448 16.72 -15.30 -14.87
CA ARG A 448 17.44 -14.53 -13.82
C ARG A 448 17.19 -13.03 -13.84
N ASN A 449 16.08 -12.57 -14.41
CA ASN A 449 15.69 -11.16 -14.38
C ASN A 449 15.18 -10.79 -12.98
N PHE A 450 15.43 -9.55 -12.56
CA PHE A 450 15.01 -9.08 -11.24
C PHE A 450 14.53 -7.62 -11.25
N ILE A 451 14.51 -6.98 -12.42
CA ILE A 451 13.99 -5.62 -12.59
C ILE A 451 12.88 -5.70 -13.63
N PHE A 452 11.67 -5.24 -13.29
CA PHE A 452 10.49 -5.36 -14.14
C PHE A 452 9.78 -4.01 -14.31
N ASP A 453 9.11 -3.85 -15.46
CA ASP A 453 8.26 -2.70 -15.77
C ASP A 453 6.91 -3.20 -16.31
N PRO A 454 6.09 -3.85 -15.45
CA PRO A 454 4.90 -4.56 -15.90
C PRO A 454 3.84 -3.62 -16.50
N SER A 455 3.79 -2.36 -16.05
CA SER A 455 2.83 -1.39 -16.57
C SER A 455 3.18 -0.91 -17.98
N LEU A 456 4.46 -0.66 -18.29
CA LEU A 456 4.90 -0.36 -19.66
C LEU A 456 4.52 -1.49 -20.64
N HIS A 457 4.70 -2.73 -20.19
CA HIS A 457 4.58 -3.92 -21.03
C HIS A 457 3.19 -4.57 -21.00
N LYS A 458 2.21 -3.92 -20.35
CA LYS A 458 0.83 -4.42 -20.21
C LYS A 458 0.74 -5.80 -19.55
N GLN A 459 1.63 -6.09 -18.60
CA GLN A 459 1.75 -7.37 -17.91
C GLN A 459 0.98 -7.37 -16.57
N LEU A 460 -0.25 -6.86 -16.55
CA LEU A 460 -1.11 -6.87 -15.37
C LEU A 460 -2.48 -7.48 -15.73
N PRO A 461 -3.22 -8.08 -14.79
CA PRO A 461 -4.46 -8.81 -15.07
C PRO A 461 -5.50 -7.96 -15.81
N ILE A 462 -5.61 -6.69 -15.45
CA ILE A 462 -6.53 -5.73 -16.07
C ILE A 462 -6.35 -5.59 -17.61
N TYR A 463 -5.10 -5.67 -18.10
CA TYR A 463 -4.79 -5.61 -19.53
C TYR A 463 -5.08 -6.93 -20.24
N GLU A 464 -4.84 -8.05 -19.54
CA GLU A 464 -5.08 -9.40 -20.05
C GLU A 464 -6.57 -9.70 -20.18
N LEU A 465 -7.39 -9.18 -19.26
CA LEU A 465 -8.85 -9.30 -19.25
C LEU A 465 -9.54 -8.33 -20.22
N GLY A 466 -8.79 -7.42 -20.86
CA GLY A 466 -9.33 -6.47 -21.83
C GLY A 466 -10.21 -5.38 -21.21
N LEU A 467 -10.09 -5.09 -19.90
CA LEU A 467 -10.88 -4.02 -19.27
C LEU A 467 -10.38 -2.61 -19.61
N LEU A 468 -9.21 -2.52 -20.25
CA LEU A 468 -8.57 -1.29 -20.73
C LEU A 468 -8.40 -1.26 -22.28
N LYS A 469 -9.03 -2.17 -23.03
CA LYS A 469 -8.88 -2.29 -24.50
C LYS A 469 -10.19 -2.18 -25.25
#